data_AF-A0A7C5R3R0-F1
#
_entry.id   AF-A0A7C5R3R0-F1
#
_cell.length_a   1.000
_cell.length_b   1.000
_cell.length_c   1.000
_cell.angle_alpha   90.00
_cell.angle_beta   90.00
_cell.angle_gamma   90.00
#
_symmetry.space_group_name_H-M   'P 1'
#
loop_
_entity.id
_entity.type
_entity.pdbx_description
1 polymer ?
#
loop_
_entity_poly.entity_id
_entity_poly.type
_entity_poly.pdbx_seq_one_letter_code
_entity_poly.pdbx_strand_id
1 'polypeptide(L)' 'MLFLVVFKILHPKTPNEMREFQVGKSLIHCAECEEPIPEARLAALSGVKLCIDCMQECDAAYKPRPGSNRRGSKDSQLR' A
#
# COMPACT_ATOMS: atom_id res chain seq x y z
N MET A 1 13.89 -12.75 -33.93
CA MET A 1 12.75 -12.04 -33.27
C MET A 1 11.77 -12.97 -32.56
N LEU A 2 11.61 -14.24 -32.95
CA LEU A 2 10.69 -15.19 -32.30
C LEU A 2 11.14 -15.70 -30.90
N PHE A 3 12.44 -15.63 -30.59
CA PHE A 3 13.02 -16.23 -29.37
C PHE A 3 12.81 -15.42 -28.07
N LEU A 4 12.53 -14.10 -28.15
CA LEU A 4 12.35 -13.28 -26.94
C LEU A 4 10.92 -13.34 -26.36
N VAL A 5 9.93 -13.77 -27.15
CA VAL A 5 8.51 -13.77 -26.72
C VAL A 5 8.19 -14.98 -25.82
N VAL A 6 8.88 -16.11 -26.02
CA VAL A 6 8.63 -17.35 -25.27
C VAL A 6 9.11 -17.27 -23.81
N PHE A 7 10.19 -16.52 -23.55
CA PHE A 7 10.81 -16.48 -22.22
C PHE A 7 9.95 -15.79 -21.14
N LYS A 8 9.09 -14.84 -21.53
CA LYS A 8 8.25 -14.09 -20.59
C LYS A 8 6.96 -14.83 -20.19
N ILE A 9 6.60 -15.90 -20.90
CA ILE A 9 5.42 -16.72 -20.64
C ILE A 9 5.71 -17.82 -19.59
N LEU A 10 6.98 -18.17 -19.38
CA LEU A 10 7.40 -19.31 -18.55
C LEU A 10 8.01 -18.92 -17.20
N HIS A 11 7.52 -17.85 -16.57
CA HIS A 11 7.86 -17.54 -15.17
C HIS A 11 6.76 -18.08 -14.24
N PRO A 12 6.85 -19.32 -13.74
CA PRO A 12 5.92 -19.82 -12.74
C PRO A 12 6.11 -19.03 -11.45
N LYS A 13 5.13 -18.18 -11.10
CA LYS A 13 4.99 -17.62 -9.75
C LYS A 13 4.80 -18.80 -8.80
N THR A 14 5.79 -19.06 -7.94
CA THR A 14 5.69 -20.11 -6.93
C THR A 14 4.57 -19.75 -5.93
N PRO A 15 3.76 -20.72 -5.46
CA PRO A 15 2.59 -20.43 -4.63
C PRO A 15 2.91 -20.01 -3.19
N ASN A 16 4.19 -19.84 -2.84
CA ASN A 16 4.66 -19.47 -1.50
C ASN A 16 5.68 -18.31 -1.54
N GLU A 17 5.49 -17.36 -2.46
CA GLU A 17 6.24 -16.10 -2.48
C GLU A 17 5.42 -15.07 -1.69
N MET A 18 5.91 -14.69 -0.50
CA MET A 18 5.37 -13.57 0.27
C MET A 18 5.39 -12.37 -0.66
N ARG A 19 4.21 -11.85 -1.00
CA ARG A 19 4.07 -10.79 -1.98
C ARG A 19 4.83 -9.57 -1.48
N GLU A 20 6.02 -9.31 -2.04
CA GLU A 20 6.80 -8.12 -1.72
C GLU A 20 5.93 -6.90 -1.98
N PHE A 21 5.72 -6.12 -0.92
CA PHE A 21 5.02 -4.86 -1.05
C PHE A 21 5.95 -3.94 -1.84
N GLN A 22 5.60 -3.63 -3.09
CA GLN A 22 6.35 -2.66 -3.87
C GLN A 22 6.16 -1.30 -3.20
N VAL A 23 7.12 -0.91 -2.36
CA VAL A 23 7.08 0.39 -1.70
C VAL A 23 7.56 1.43 -2.70
N GLY A 24 6.69 2.39 -3.02
CA GLY A 24 7.06 3.52 -3.88
C GLY A 24 8.08 4.44 -3.21
N LYS A 25 8.69 5.34 -4.01
CA LYS A 25 9.54 6.41 -3.47
C LYS A 25 8.72 7.33 -2.55
N SER A 26 9.31 7.75 -1.44
CA SER A 26 8.72 8.79 -0.58
C SER A 26 8.73 10.14 -1.27
N LEU A 27 7.73 10.97 -0.99
CA LEU A 27 7.69 12.36 -1.42
C LEU A 27 8.52 13.22 -0.45
N ILE A 28 9.12 14.29 -0.98
CA ILE A 28 9.87 15.28 -0.19
C ILE A 28 8.92 16.35 0.37
N HIS A 29 7.81 16.59 -0.33
CA HIS A 29 6.75 17.52 0.03
C HIS A 29 5.44 16.77 0.31
N CYS A 30 4.67 17.24 1.27
CA CYS A 30 3.37 16.68 1.62
C CYS A 30 2.39 16.83 0.45
N ALA A 31 1.62 15.78 0.16
CA ALA A 31 0.63 15.82 -0.91
C ALA A 31 -0.61 16.68 -0.61
N GLU A 32 -0.86 17.03 0.66
CA GLU A 32 -2.03 17.80 1.08
C GLU A 32 -1.70 19.27 1.34
N CYS A 33 -0.67 19.55 2.15
CA CYS A 33 -0.29 20.91 2.53
C CYS A 33 0.94 21.45 1.79
N GLU A 34 1.58 20.67 0.92
CA GLU A 34 2.80 21.03 0.17
C GLU A 34 4.04 21.39 1.02
N GLU A 35 3.95 21.25 2.35
CA GLU A 35 5.06 21.49 3.28
C GLU A 35 6.14 20.40 3.18
N PRO A 36 7.42 20.72 3.49
CA PRO A 36 8.49 19.75 3.50
C PRO A 36 8.23 18.65 4.55
N ILE A 37 8.34 17.39 4.15
CA ILE A 37 8.18 16.25 5.06
C ILE A 37 9.45 16.11 5.91
N PRO A 38 9.35 16.03 7.26
CA PRO A 38 10.51 15.94 8.12
C PRO A 38 11.35 14.69 7.84
N GLU A 39 12.68 14.83 7.82
CA GLU A 39 13.59 13.73 7.48
C GLU A 39 13.45 12.51 8.39
N ALA A 40 13.17 12.74 9.68
CA ALA A 40 12.91 11.65 10.63
C ALA A 40 11.79 10.70 10.16
N ARG A 41 10.80 11.24 9.44
CA ARG A 41 9.66 10.47 8.92
C ARG A 41 10.00 9.75 7.62
N LEU A 42 10.83 10.36 6.77
CA LEU A 42 11.37 9.73 5.56
C LEU A 42 12.32 8.57 5.89
N ALA A 43 13.10 8.71 6.96
CA ALA A 43 14.01 7.66 7.45
C ALA A 43 13.25 6.49 8.11
N ALA A 44 12.14 6.78 8.81
CA ALA A 44 11.36 5.76 9.51
C ALA A 44 10.47 4.91 8.59
N LEU A 45 9.96 5.49 7.49
CA LEU A 45 8.96 4.85 6.64
C LEU A 45 9.31 5.03 5.16
N SER A 46 9.46 3.90 4.46
CA SER A 46 9.55 3.90 3.00
C SER A 46 8.18 4.23 2.40
N GLY A 47 8.13 5.14 1.43
CA GLY A 47 6.90 5.49 0.70
C GLY A 47 5.96 6.49 1.37
N VAL A 48 6.46 7.33 2.29
CA VAL A 48 5.68 8.42 2.90
C VAL A 48 5.21 9.43 1.85
N LYS A 49 3.93 9.84 1.94
CA LYS A 49 3.31 10.86 1.07
C LYS A 49 2.76 12.08 1.80
N LEU A 50 2.60 11.99 3.12
CA LEU A 50 1.98 13.01 3.97
C LEU A 50 2.90 13.38 5.13
N CYS A 51 2.89 14.66 5.52
CA CYS A 51 3.54 15.12 6.74
C CYS A 51 2.89 14.51 8.00
N ILE A 52 3.48 14.76 9.17
CA ILE A 52 3.00 14.18 10.42
C ILE A 52 1.64 14.75 10.82
N ASP A 53 1.42 16.04 10.65
CA ASP A 53 0.19 16.73 11.05
C ASP A 53 -0.99 16.26 10.19
N CYS A 54 -0.86 16.29 8.86
CA CYS A 54 -1.92 15.78 7.97
C CYS A 54 -2.20 14.28 8.19
N MET A 55 -1.20 13.48 8.56
CA MET A 55 -1.44 12.07 8.90
C MET A 55 -2.20 11.93 10.22
N GLN A 56 -1.86 12.72 11.24
CA GLN A 56 -2.55 12.70 12.52
C GLN A 56 -4.02 13.11 12.37
N GLU A 57 -4.31 14.11 11.54
CA GLU A 57 -5.68 14.49 11.20
C GLU A 57 -6.45 13.36 10.49
N CYS A 58 -5.82 12.72 9.50
CA CYS A 58 -6.40 11.58 8.81
C CYS A 58 -6.69 10.40 9.75
N ASP A 59 -5.76 10.10 10.66
CA ASP A 59 -5.90 9.01 11.63
C ASP A 59 -6.96 9.34 12.69
N ALA A 60 -7.02 10.59 13.16
CA ALA A 60 -8.07 11.05 14.07
C ALA A 60 -9.47 10.99 13.42
N ALA A 61 -9.56 11.26 12.11
CA ALA A 61 -10.79 11.11 11.35
C ALA A 61 -11.15 9.64 11.06
N TYR A 62 -10.18 8.71 11.18
CA TYR A 62 -10.39 7.30 10.88
C TYR A 62 -11.31 6.66 11.92
N LYS A 63 -12.51 6.28 11.49
CA LYS A 63 -13.43 5.47 12.27
C LYS A 63 -13.30 4.00 11.85
N PRO A 64 -12.88 3.08 12.75
CA PRO A 64 -12.77 1.68 12.41
C PRO A 64 -14.16 1.15 12.02
N ARG A 65 -14.27 0.68 10.77
CA ARG A 65 -15.46 -0.04 10.31
C ARG A 65 -15.47 -1.42 10.98
N PRO A 66 -16.65 -1.94 11.39
CA PRO A 66 -16.73 -3.34 11.78
C PRO A 66 -16.22 -4.21 10.63
N GLY A 67 -15.27 -5.08 10.92
CA GLY A 67 -14.73 -5.99 9.92
C GLY A 67 -15.82 -6.93 9.40
N SER A 68 -15.76 -7.27 8.11
CA SER A 68 -16.60 -8.35 7.59
C SER A 68 -16.17 -9.67 8.23
N ASN A 69 -17.14 -10.43 8.75
CA ASN A 69 -16.87 -11.76 9.30
C ASN A 69 -16.47 -12.70 8.17
N ARG A 70 -15.16 -12.92 7.98
CA ARG A 70 -14.61 -13.79 6.93
C ARG A 70 -15.00 -15.27 7.11
N ARG A 71 -15.58 -15.66 8.26
CA ARG A 71 -16.12 -17.00 8.53
C ARG A 71 -17.59 -17.16 8.12
N GLY A 72 -18.32 -16.04 7.92
CA GLY A 72 -19.70 -16.08 7.45
C GLY A 72 -19.79 -16.60 6.01
N SER A 73 -20.95 -17.15 5.64
CA SER A 73 -21.20 -17.54 4.25
C SER A 73 -21.11 -16.34 3.31
N LYS A 74 -20.61 -16.55 2.08
CA LYS A 74 -20.61 -15.55 1.01
C LYS A 74 -22.01 -14.95 0.81
N ASP A 75 -23.06 -15.76 0.93
CA ASP A 75 -24.45 -15.32 0.76
C ASP A 75 -24.95 -14.43 1.91
N SER A 76 -24.32 -14.50 3.09
CA SER A 76 -24.59 -13.58 4.20
C SER A 76 -23.75 -12.30 4.14
N GLN A 77 -22.69 -12.27 3.32
CA GLN A 77 -21.79 -11.13 3.17
C GLN A 77 -22.19 -10.19 2.03
N LEU A 78 -22.94 -10.68 1.03
CA LEU A 78 -23.29 -9.95 -0.19
C LEU A 78 -24.71 -9.35 -0.18
N ARG A 79 -25.44 -9.43 0.94
CA ARG A 79 -26.75 -8.79 1.10
C ARG A 79 -26.61 -7.32 1.51
#